data_AF-A0A2D6ZVW7-F1
#
_entry.id   AF-A0A2D6ZVW7-F1
#
_cell.length_a   1.000
_cell.length_b   1.000
_cell.length_c   1.000
_cell.angle_alpha   90.00
_cell.angle_beta   90.00
_cell.angle_gamma   90.00
#
_symmetry.space_group_name_H-M   'P 1'
#
loop_
_entity.id
_entity.type
_entity.pdbx_description
1 polymer ?
#
loop_
_entity_poly.entity_id
_entity_poly.type
_entity_poly.pdbx_seq_one_letter_code
_entity_poly.pdbx_strand_id
1 'polypeptide(L)'
;MKGSIIWNIQRYSSLIVLSYIFYVVTFVLRNELNFFSWSNFFLSFEIRFITTLVFLLIVTHAFIGLWTVGTDYLTNRTLGFLSKNLAGRADFLRYVFFSAFCLLGFVYLTAIFYIIWL
;
A
#
# COMPACT_ATOMS: atom_id res chain seq x y z
N MET A 1 -16.39 1.70 12.29
CA MET A 1 -16.53 2.07 10.86
C MET A 1 -17.50 1.09 10.20
N LYS A 2 -18.34 1.54 9.26
CA LYS A 2 -19.21 0.62 8.52
C LYS A 2 -18.37 -0.21 7.54
N GLY A 3 -18.57 -1.52 7.49
CA GLY A 3 -17.81 -2.41 6.59
C GLY A 3 -17.93 -2.00 5.10
N SER A 4 -19.07 -1.43 4.71
CA SER A 4 -19.29 -0.89 3.36
C SER A 4 -18.33 0.25 2.99
N ILE A 5 -17.93 1.09 3.96
CA ILE A 5 -16.98 2.17 3.73
C ILE A 5 -15.59 1.59 3.43
N ILE A 6 -15.14 0.65 4.26
CA ILE A 6 -13.84 -0.02 4.09
C ILE A 6 -13.80 -0.75 2.74
N TRP A 7 -14.89 -1.43 2.37
CA TRP A 7 -15.03 -2.12 1.09
C TRP A 7 -14.92 -1.15 -0.10
N ASN A 8 -15.65 -0.02 -0.05
CA ASN A 8 -15.60 0.99 -1.10
C ASN A 8 -14.21 1.62 -1.23
N ILE A 9 -13.58 1.99 -0.11
CA ILE A 9 -12.21 2.54 -0.11
C ILE A 9 -11.26 1.55 -0.79
N GLN A 10 -11.41 0.25 -0.52
CA GLN A 10 -10.51 -0.75 -1.11
C GLN A 10 -10.67 -0.90 -2.61
N ARG A 11 -11.90 -0.79 -3.13
CA ARG A 11 -12.17 -0.85 -4.57
C ARG A 11 -11.69 0.41 -5.28
N TYR A 12 -12.08 1.59 -4.80
CA TYR A 12 -11.73 2.83 -5.48
C TYR A 12 -10.23 3.12 -5.44
N SER A 13 -9.56 2.83 -4.33
CA SER A 13 -8.09 2.93 -4.27
C SER A 13 -7.42 2.01 -5.30
N SER A 14 -7.88 0.77 -5.45
CA SER A 14 -7.30 -0.17 -6.43
C SER A 14 -7.45 0.31 -7.87
N LEU A 15 -8.61 0.89 -8.22
CA LEU A 15 -8.85 1.40 -9.57
C LEU A 15 -7.97 2.60 -9.88
N ILE A 16 -7.82 3.53 -8.92
CA ILE A 16 -6.97 4.72 -9.09
C ILE A 16 -5.50 4.31 -9.23
N VAL A 17 -5.02 3.38 -8.40
CA VAL A 17 -3.65 2.85 -8.50
C VAL A 17 -3.42 2.17 -9.85
N LEU A 18 -4.38 1.36 -10.33
CA LEU A 18 -4.30 0.72 -11.63
C LEU A 18 -4.26 1.75 -12.78
N SER A 19 -5.09 2.79 -12.73
CA SER A 19 -5.06 3.88 -13.70
C SER A 19 -3.72 4.60 -13.73
N TYR A 20 -3.11 4.83 -12.56
CA TYR A 20 -1.77 5.41 -12.48
C TYR A 20 -0.69 4.50 -13.10
N ILE A 21 -0.78 3.18 -12.89
CA ILE A 21 0.12 2.22 -13.56
C ILE A 21 0.00 2.36 -15.08
N PHE A 22 -1.22 2.37 -15.62
CA PHE A 22 -1.41 2.56 -17.06
C PHE A 22 -0.88 3.89 -17.57
N TYR A 23 -1.00 4.96 -16.78
CA TYR A 23 -0.47 6.26 -17.13
C TYR A 23 1.07 6.25 -17.25
N VAL A 24 1.77 5.69 -16.26
CA VAL A 24 3.25 5.55 -16.28
C VAL A 24 3.70 4.61 -17.39
N VAL A 25 3.03 3.47 -17.57
CA VAL A 25 3.35 2.51 -18.65
C VAL A 25 3.15 3.16 -20.02
N THR A 26 2.11 3.96 -20.20
CA THR A 26 1.88 4.69 -21.46
C THR A 26 2.99 5.69 -21.73
N PHE A 27 3.47 6.40 -20.70
CA PHE A 27 4.65 7.28 -20.83
C PHE A 27 5.88 6.48 -21.28
N VAL A 28 6.15 5.33 -20.66
CA VAL A 28 7.28 4.45 -21.00
C VAL A 28 7.21 3.92 -22.44
N LEU A 29 6.01 3.53 -22.90
CA LEU A 29 5.84 2.95 -24.24
C LEU A 29 5.83 3.99 -25.38
N ARG A 30 5.48 5.25 -25.08
CA ARG A 30 5.33 6.31 -26.11
C ARG A 30 6.56 7.19 -26.27
N ASN A 31 7.50 7.15 -25.35
CA ASN A 31 8.67 8.04 -25.34
C ASN A 31 9.96 7.22 -25.43
N GLU A 32 10.97 7.78 -26.08
CA GLU A 32 12.33 7.26 -25.94
C GLU A 32 12.79 7.47 -24.50
N LEU A 33 13.12 6.38 -23.81
CA LEU A 33 13.58 6.41 -22.42
C LEU A 33 15.05 6.82 -22.36
N ASN A 34 15.27 8.08 -22.03
CA ASN A 34 16.59 8.62 -21.71
C ASN A 34 16.50 9.46 -20.44
N PHE A 35 17.65 9.91 -19.93
CA PHE A 35 17.72 10.69 -18.70
C PHE A 35 16.85 11.95 -18.74
N PHE A 36 16.82 12.66 -19.88
CA PHE A 36 16.07 13.91 -20.01
C PHE A 36 14.57 13.68 -20.05
N SER A 37 14.08 12.73 -20.86
CA SER A 37 12.64 12.43 -20.94
C SER A 37 12.10 11.93 -19.60
N TRP A 38 12.85 11.06 -18.91
CA TRP A 38 12.50 10.57 -17.58
C TRP A 38 12.44 11.69 -16.54
N SER A 39 13.50 12.51 -16.49
CA SER A 39 13.61 13.59 -15.49
C SER A 39 12.54 14.65 -15.71
N ASN A 40 12.30 15.07 -16.96
CA ASN A 40 11.27 16.06 -17.28
C ASN A 40 9.87 15.59 -16.87
N PHE A 41 9.57 14.31 -17.04
CA PHE A 41 8.29 13.75 -16.62
C PHE A 41 8.16 13.70 -15.09
N PHE A 42 9.05 13.00 -14.39
CA PHE A 42 8.91 12.78 -12.94
C PHE A 42 9.24 13.99 -12.06
N LEU A 43 9.99 14.97 -12.56
CA LEU A 43 10.26 16.22 -11.82
C LEU A 43 9.20 17.30 -12.04
N SER A 44 8.29 17.11 -13.00
CA SER A 44 7.15 18.03 -13.18
C SER A 44 6.27 18.07 -11.94
N PHE A 45 5.71 19.24 -11.64
CA PHE A 45 4.88 19.43 -10.45
C PHE A 45 3.63 18.54 -10.48
N GLU A 46 3.04 18.40 -11.66
CA GLU A 46 1.84 17.62 -11.91
C GLU A 46 2.06 16.14 -11.55
N ILE A 47 3.16 15.55 -12.02
CA ILE A 47 3.49 14.15 -11.72
C ILE A 47 3.81 13.98 -10.24
N ARG A 48 4.64 14.86 -9.65
CA ARG A 48 4.96 14.80 -8.22
C ARG A 48 3.69 14.81 -7.35
N PHE A 49 2.73 15.67 -7.68
CA PHE A 49 1.45 15.73 -6.97
C PHE A 49 0.61 14.46 -7.15
N ILE A 50 0.40 14.01 -8.40
CA ILE A 50 -0.39 12.81 -8.70
C ILE A 50 0.23 11.58 -8.04
N THR A 51 1.54 11.40 -8.17
CA THR A 51 2.28 10.28 -7.59
C THR A 51 2.17 10.29 -6.06
N THR A 52 2.24 11.46 -5.41
CA THR A 52 2.02 11.59 -3.96
C THR A 52 0.63 11.08 -3.55
N LEU A 53 -0.43 11.51 -4.26
CA LEU A 53 -1.80 11.08 -3.98
C LEU A 53 -1.95 9.55 -4.15
N VAL A 54 -1.38 9.00 -5.22
CA VAL A 54 -1.43 7.56 -5.50
C VAL A 54 -0.74 6.76 -4.40
N PHE A 55 0.41 7.23 -3.89
CA PHE A 55 1.08 6.54 -2.79
C PHE A 55 0.31 6.60 -1.47
N LEU A 56 -0.40 7.69 -1.17
CA LEU A 56 -1.33 7.73 -0.03
C LEU A 56 -2.46 6.69 -0.18
N LEU A 57 -2.95 6.48 -1.40
CA LEU A 57 -3.94 5.45 -1.70
C LEU A 57 -3.35 4.03 -1.59
N ILE A 58 -2.11 3.81 -2.02
CA ILE A 58 -1.41 2.53 -1.85
C ILE A 58 -1.28 2.19 -0.37
N VAL A 59 -0.86 3.14 0.47
CA VAL A 59 -0.76 2.93 1.92
C VAL A 59 -2.12 2.61 2.50
N THR A 60 -3.16 3.37 2.16
CA THR A 60 -4.53 3.10 2.63
C THR A 60 -5.01 1.71 2.18
N HIS A 61 -4.74 1.34 0.92
CA HIS A 61 -5.11 0.05 0.35
C HIS A 61 -4.40 -1.11 1.05
N ALA A 62 -3.09 -0.95 1.30
CA ALA A 62 -2.27 -1.92 2.00
C ALA A 62 -2.68 -2.08 3.46
N PHE A 63 -2.98 -0.98 4.17
CA PHE A 63 -3.43 -1.04 5.57
C PHE A 63 -4.73 -1.81 5.72
N ILE A 64 -5.73 -1.55 4.88
CA ILE A 64 -7.00 -2.29 4.91
C ILE A 64 -6.77 -3.77 4.61
N GLY A 65 -5.99 -4.09 3.57
CA GLY A 65 -5.68 -5.46 3.19
C GLY A 65 -4.93 -6.22 4.28
N LEU A 66 -3.85 -5.65 4.82
CA LEU A 66 -3.04 -6.27 5.87
C LEU A 66 -3.82 -6.40 7.18
N TRP A 67 -4.61 -5.40 7.56
CA TRP A 67 -5.51 -5.52 8.70
C TRP A 67 -6.46 -6.72 8.55
N THR A 68 -7.05 -6.90 7.36
CA THR A 68 -7.95 -8.02 7.05
C THR A 68 -7.22 -9.36 7.16
N VAL A 69 -6.00 -9.46 6.61
CA VAL A 69 -5.15 -10.65 6.76
C VAL A 69 -4.89 -10.97 8.24
N GLY A 70 -4.56 -9.97 9.05
CA GLY A 70 -4.29 -10.19 10.46
C GLY A 70 -5.55 -10.61 11.25
N THR A 71 -6.71 -10.06 10.94
CA THR A 71 -7.96 -10.42 11.62
C THR A 71 -8.51 -11.78 11.19
N ASP A 72 -8.22 -12.23 9.97
CA ASP A 72 -8.76 -13.49 9.44
C ASP A 72 -7.83 -14.68 9.75
N TYR A 73 -6.52 -14.48 9.62
CA TYR A 73 -5.53 -15.57 9.72
C TYR A 73 -4.82 -15.64 11.06
N LEU A 74 -4.59 -14.52 11.75
CA LEU A 74 -3.89 -14.50 13.05
C LEU A 74 -4.89 -14.56 14.21
N THR A 75 -5.69 -15.63 14.22
CA THR A 75 -6.69 -15.91 15.26
C THR A 75 -6.46 -17.28 15.88
N ASN A 76 -6.90 -17.46 17.13
CA ASN A 76 -6.84 -18.76 17.83
C ASN A 76 -7.49 -19.87 17.01
N ARG A 77 -8.61 -19.57 16.34
CA ARG A 77 -9.33 -20.51 15.48
C ARG A 77 -8.49 -20.90 14.27
N THR A 78 -8.05 -19.92 13.46
CA THR A 78 -7.38 -20.20 12.18
C THR A 78 -6.00 -20.83 12.39
N LEU A 79 -5.21 -20.30 13.32
CA LEU A 79 -3.92 -20.90 13.68
C LEU A 79 -4.06 -22.23 14.42
N GLY A 80 -5.18 -22.46 15.09
CA GLY A 80 -5.49 -23.73 15.74
C GLY A 80 -5.67 -24.89 14.78
N PHE A 81 -6.05 -24.64 13.52
CA PHE A 81 -6.06 -25.67 12.47
C PHE A 81 -4.64 -26.13 12.10
N LEU A 82 -3.62 -25.30 12.33
CA LEU A 82 -2.22 -25.61 12.04
C LEU A 82 -1.52 -26.24 13.26
N SER A 83 -1.71 -25.66 14.45
CA SER A 83 -1.14 -26.19 15.70
C SER A 83 -1.75 -25.54 16.94
N LYS A 84 -1.96 -26.32 18.01
CA LYS A 84 -2.35 -25.80 19.33
C LYS A 84 -1.33 -24.80 19.90
N ASN A 85 -0.03 -25.00 19.63
CA ASN A 85 1.01 -24.08 20.09
C ASN A 85 0.92 -22.72 19.38
N LEU A 86 0.59 -22.72 18.09
CA LEU A 86 0.38 -21.50 17.30
C LEU A 86 -0.89 -20.78 17.74
N ALA A 87 -1.98 -21.51 18.03
CA ALA A 87 -3.19 -20.93 18.60
C ALA A 87 -2.90 -20.18 19.91
N GLY A 88 -2.14 -20.77 20.83
CA GLY A 88 -1.77 -20.10 22.09
C GLY A 88 -0.95 -18.81 21.93
N ARG A 89 -0.39 -18.56 20.73
CA ARG A 89 0.41 -17.37 20.40
C ARG A 89 -0.28 -16.43 19.41
N ALA A 90 -1.53 -16.68 19.03
CA ALA A 90 -2.17 -15.96 17.93
C ALA A 90 -2.22 -14.45 18.16
N ASP A 91 -2.63 -14.02 19.36
CA ASP A 91 -2.74 -12.60 19.68
C ASP A 91 -1.36 -11.92 19.65
N PHE A 92 -0.33 -12.56 20.21
CA PHE A 92 1.04 -12.06 20.14
C PHE A 92 1.52 -11.89 18.69
N LEU A 93 1.32 -12.90 17.84
CA LEU A 93 1.68 -12.85 16.43
C LEU A 93 0.92 -11.74 15.70
N ARG A 94 -0.38 -11.55 15.99
CA ARG A 94 -1.19 -10.48 15.42
C ARG A 94 -0.69 -9.10 15.83
N TYR A 95 -0.33 -8.90 17.10
CA TYR A 95 0.20 -7.61 17.57
C TYR A 95 1.57 -7.28 16.96
N VAL A 96 2.47 -8.27 16.86
CA VAL A 96 3.75 -8.10 16.16
C VAL A 96 3.53 -7.73 14.70
N PHE A 97 2.63 -8.44 14.02
CA PHE A 97 2.27 -8.16 12.62
C PHE A 97 1.69 -6.74 12.43
N PHE A 98 0.76 -6.32 13.29
CA PHE A 98 0.19 -4.97 13.26
C PHE A 98 1.23 -3.89 13.52
N SER A 99 2.10 -4.10 14.50
CA SER A 99 3.17 -3.16 14.84
C SER A 99 4.16 -3.03 13.68
N ALA A 100 4.54 -4.16 13.07
CA ALA A 100 5.46 -4.19 11.94
C ALA A 100 4.91 -3.44 10.72
N PHE A 101 3.67 -3.71 10.29
CA PHE A 101 3.16 -3.02 9.11
C PHE A 101 2.84 -1.54 9.37
N CYS A 102 2.45 -1.16 10.59
CA CYS A 102 2.28 0.25 10.95
C CYS A 102 3.61 1.01 10.84
N LEU A 103 4.69 0.43 11.37
CA LEU A 103 6.03 1.00 11.28
C LEU A 103 6.49 1.11 9.82
N LEU A 104 6.35 0.03 9.05
CA LEU A 104 6.71 0.02 7.63
C LEU A 104 5.91 1.05 6.82
N GLY A 105 4.61 1.19 7.11
CA GLY A 105 3.77 2.20 6.48
C GLY A 105 4.27 3.63 6.73
N PHE A 106 4.69 3.92 7.96
CA PHE A 106 5.26 5.23 8.31
C PHE A 106 6.61 5.48 7.63
N VAL A 107 7.52 4.50 7.67
CA VAL A 107 8.82 4.58 6.98
C VAL A 107 8.63 4.76 5.48
N TYR A 108 7.66 4.05 4.89
CA TYR A 108 7.34 4.15 3.47
C TYR A 108 6.82 5.54 3.09
N LEU A 109 5.88 6.10 3.85
CA LEU A 109 5.36 7.45 3.61
C LEU A 109 6.46 8.51 3.70
N THR A 110 7.29 8.45 4.73
CA THR A 110 8.41 9.40 4.90
C THR A 110 9.42 9.31 3.76
N ALA A 111 9.78 8.09 3.34
CA ALA A 111 10.67 7.88 2.19
C ALA A 111 10.08 8.43 0.88
N ILE A 112 8.78 8.26 0.65
CA ILE A 112 8.12 8.77 -0.57
C ILE A 112 8.06 10.29 -0.57
N PHE A 113 7.69 10.90 0.56
CA PHE A 113 7.71 12.36 0.66
C PHE A 113 9.12 12.91 0.42
N TYR A 114 10.15 12.25 0.97
CA TYR A 114 11.53 12.60 0.71
C TYR A 114 11.86 12.49 -0.79
N ILE A 115 11.68 11.32 -1.41
CA ILE A 115 12.04 11.07 -2.82
C ILE A 115 11.31 12.01 -3.80
N ILE A 116 10.03 12.31 -3.54
CA ILE A 116 9.25 13.14 -4.45
C ILE A 116 9.54 14.62 -4.23
N TRP A 117 9.71 15.07 -2.98
CA TRP A 117 9.69 16.50 -2.66
C TRP A 117 11.06 17.13 -2.36
N LEU A 118 12.07 16.32 -2.06
CA LEU A 118 13.44 16.74 -1.69
C LEU A 118 14.48 16.09 -2.61
#